data_AF-A0A089NVX8-F1
#
_entry.id   AF-A0A089NVX8-F1
#
_cell.length_a   1.000
_cell.length_b   1.000
_cell.length_c   1.000
_cell.angle_alpha   90.00
_cell.angle_beta   90.00
_cell.angle_gamma   90.00
#
_symmetry.space_group_name_H-M   'P 1'
#
loop_
_entity.id
_entity.type
_entity.pdbx_description
1 polymer ?
#
loop_
_entity_poly.entity_id
_entity_poly.type
_entity_poly.pdbx_seq_one_letter_code
_entity_poly.pdbx_strand_id
1 'polypeptide(L)'
;MPLHDTTALSGTIRHVFAHRFTLEAGGETHLADLGPKGVDAFPITSGLHVTLEGERRPSEIKVTRISAAGRDPVEIHHKKPHHAPGSKRADGPADPAHALAAAASAGWMVVNAPRRKPKHFEVLARRRERADTELHIDFGGTIYREKPADRAKWAAPA
;
A
#
# COMPACT_ATOMS: atom_id res chain seq x y z
N MET A 1 -3.91 26.00 -6.56
CA MET A 1 -4.95 25.65 -5.57
C MET A 1 -5.80 24.54 -6.20
N PRO A 2 -5.68 23.25 -5.81
CA PRO A 2 -6.59 22.25 -6.35
C PRO A 2 -7.98 22.51 -5.78
N LEU A 3 -8.95 22.73 -6.65
CA LEU A 3 -10.36 22.83 -6.28
C LEU A 3 -10.80 21.41 -5.87
N HIS A 4 -10.95 21.16 -4.57
CA HIS A 4 -11.58 19.93 -4.10
C HIS A 4 -13.08 20.08 -4.31
N ASP A 5 -13.59 19.53 -5.41
CA ASP A 5 -15.01 19.60 -5.72
C ASP A 5 -15.76 18.68 -4.75
N THR A 6 -16.43 19.29 -3.78
CA THR A 6 -17.22 18.57 -2.79
C THR A 6 -18.62 18.40 -3.36
N THR A 7 -19.12 17.17 -3.36
CA THR A 7 -20.43 16.82 -3.93
C THR A 7 -21.34 16.23 -2.87
N ALA A 8 -22.64 16.49 -2.99
CA ALA A 8 -23.69 15.93 -2.16
C ALA A 8 -24.69 15.19 -3.06
N LEU A 9 -24.97 13.93 -2.73
CA LEU A 9 -25.86 13.07 -3.52
C LEU A 9 -26.82 12.33 -2.60
N SER A 10 -28.05 12.10 -3.08
CA SER A 10 -29.02 11.23 -2.43
C SER A 10 -29.47 10.16 -3.43
N GLY A 11 -29.50 8.90 -2.98
CA GLY A 11 -29.82 7.79 -3.87
C GLY A 11 -29.86 6.44 -3.18
N THR A 12 -29.96 5.38 -3.98
CA THR A 12 -30.06 4.00 -3.48
C THR A 12 -28.76 3.25 -3.69
N ILE A 13 -28.28 2.56 -2.65
CA ILE A 13 -27.13 1.67 -2.73
C ILE A 13 -27.50 0.44 -3.57
N ARG A 14 -26.76 0.18 -4.66
CA ARG A 14 -26.99 -0.99 -5.53
C ARG A 14 -26.08 -2.17 -5.19
N HIS A 15 -24.78 -1.92 -5.10
CA HIS A 15 -23.77 -2.94 -4.82
C HIS A 15 -22.82 -2.47 -3.73
N VAL A 16 -22.38 -3.40 -2.86
CA VAL A 16 -21.43 -3.16 -1.78
C VAL A 16 -20.19 -4.03 -1.98
N PHE A 17 -19.01 -3.42 -1.85
CA PHE A 17 -17.68 -4.01 -2.03
C PHE A 17 -16.79 -3.63 -0.83
N ALA A 18 -16.83 -4.42 0.23
CA ALA A 18 -16.17 -4.11 1.50
C ALA A 18 -16.55 -2.70 2.00
N HIS A 19 -15.66 -1.71 1.90
CA HIS A 19 -15.91 -0.34 2.34
C HIS A 19 -16.40 0.62 1.23
N ARG A 20 -16.60 0.11 0.02
CA ARG A 20 -17.09 0.87 -1.14
C ARG A 20 -18.46 0.41 -1.54
N PHE A 21 -19.20 1.27 -2.23
CA PHE A 21 -20.50 0.91 -2.78
C PHE A 21 -20.84 1.76 -3.99
N THR A 22 -21.77 1.27 -4.80
CA THR A 22 -22.36 2.05 -5.90
C THR A 22 -23.66 2.69 -5.44
N LEU A 23 -23.78 4.00 -5.62
CA LEU A 23 -24.99 4.79 -5.39
C LEU A 23 -25.65 5.11 -6.73
N GLU A 24 -26.92 4.77 -6.89
CA GLU A 24 -27.72 5.25 -8.02
C GLU A 24 -28.44 6.53 -7.61
N ALA A 25 -28.10 7.65 -8.25
CA ALA A 25 -28.64 8.98 -7.96
C ALA A 25 -28.79 9.75 -9.27
N GLY A 26 -29.93 10.41 -9.49
CA GLY A 26 -30.16 11.21 -10.70
C GLY A 26 -30.07 10.43 -12.03
N GLY A 27 -30.29 9.11 -12.01
CA GLY A 27 -30.15 8.25 -13.19
C GLY A 27 -28.71 7.83 -13.51
N GLU A 28 -27.73 8.26 -12.72
CA GLU A 28 -26.33 7.86 -12.84
C GLU A 28 -25.90 6.92 -11.71
N THR A 29 -24.86 6.14 -11.98
CA THR A 29 -24.21 5.31 -10.96
C THR A 29 -22.89 5.93 -10.53
N HIS A 30 -22.73 6.15 -9.23
CA HIS A 30 -21.53 6.71 -8.63
C HIS A 30 -20.86 5.70 -7.70
N LEU A 31 -19.54 5.56 -7.80
CA LEU A 31 -18.77 4.79 -6.83
C LEU A 31 -18.44 5.67 -5.62
N ALA A 32 -18.71 5.19 -4.42
CA ALA A 32 -18.45 5.88 -3.15
C ALA A 32 -17.62 5.02 -2.20
N ASP A 33 -16.75 5.65 -1.41
CA ASP A 33 -15.84 5.02 -0.45
C ASP A 33 -16.00 5.63 0.96
N LEU A 34 -16.45 4.83 1.93
CA LEU A 34 -16.56 5.19 3.35
C LEU A 34 -15.28 4.89 4.14
N GLY A 35 -14.38 4.10 3.58
CA GLY A 35 -13.25 3.53 4.29
C GLY A 35 -13.69 2.52 5.36
N PRO A 36 -12.75 1.73 5.90
CA PRO A 36 -13.07 0.69 6.89
C PRO A 36 -13.84 1.24 8.10
N LYS A 37 -13.33 2.34 8.69
CA LYS A 37 -13.96 2.98 9.85
C LYS A 37 -15.34 3.54 9.56
N GLY A 38 -15.59 4.01 8.33
CA GLY A 38 -16.88 4.56 7.95
C GLY A 38 -17.94 3.46 7.83
N VAL A 39 -17.59 2.27 7.32
CA VAL A 39 -18.52 1.12 7.29
C VAL A 39 -18.75 0.53 8.68
N ASP A 40 -17.74 0.53 9.55
CA ASP A 40 -17.92 0.11 10.95
C ASP A 40 -18.92 1.03 11.68
N ALA A 41 -18.87 2.34 11.42
CA ALA A 41 -19.76 3.33 12.03
C ALA A 41 -21.14 3.45 11.33
N PHE A 42 -21.19 3.19 10.03
CA PHE A 42 -22.41 3.23 9.22
C PHE A 42 -22.50 1.97 8.36
N PRO A 43 -23.10 0.88 8.86
CA PRO A 43 -23.26 -0.34 8.11
C PRO A 43 -24.12 -0.13 6.85
N ILE A 44 -23.50 -0.40 5.70
CA ILE A 44 -24.09 -0.29 4.37
C ILE A 44 -24.63 -1.63 3.88
N THR A 45 -25.76 -1.58 3.18
CA THR A 45 -26.37 -2.74 2.52
C THR A 45 -27.01 -2.30 1.21
N SER A 46 -27.07 -3.21 0.23
CA SER A 46 -27.85 -2.99 -0.99
C SER A 46 -29.31 -2.69 -0.67
N GLY A 47 -29.93 -1.80 -1.44
CA GLY A 47 -31.30 -1.32 -1.25
C GLY A 47 -31.45 -0.17 -0.25
N LEU A 48 -30.41 0.17 0.51
CA LEU A 48 -30.46 1.29 1.45
C LEU A 48 -30.47 2.63 0.71
N HIS A 49 -31.43 3.49 1.02
CA HIS A 49 -31.45 4.87 0.55
C HIS A 49 -30.63 5.75 1.50
N VAL A 50 -29.66 6.49 0.95
CA VAL A 50 -28.73 7.32 1.72
C VAL A 50 -28.59 8.71 1.10
N THR A 51 -28.23 9.68 1.94
CA THR A 51 -27.66 10.96 1.53
C THR A 51 -26.21 10.98 1.94
N LEU A 52 -25.31 11.33 1.01
CA LEU A 52 -23.89 11.42 1.28
C LEU A 52 -23.30 12.74 0.80
N GLU A 53 -22.25 13.16 1.47
CA GLU A 53 -21.37 14.25 1.05
C GLU A 53 -19.94 13.72 0.98
N GLY A 54 -19.15 14.21 0.05
CA GLY A 54 -17.77 13.79 -0.06
C GLY A 54 -16.99 14.52 -1.14
N GLU A 55 -15.69 14.26 -1.16
CA GLU A 55 -14.80 14.80 -2.17
C GLU A 55 -14.90 13.97 -3.46
N ARG A 56 -15.20 14.62 -4.59
CA ARG A 56 -15.18 13.96 -5.90
C ARG A 56 -13.74 13.73 -6.34
N ARG A 57 -13.36 12.45 -6.46
CA ARG A 57 -12.12 12.00 -7.10
C ARG A 57 -12.41 11.54 -8.52
N PRO A 58 -11.39 11.38 -9.39
CA PRO A 58 -11.59 10.90 -10.76
C PRO A 58 -12.33 9.55 -10.85
N SER A 59 -12.15 8.66 -9.86
CA SER A 59 -12.71 7.30 -9.88
C SER A 59 -13.83 7.06 -8.87
N GLU A 60 -13.99 7.90 -7.86
CA GLU A 60 -14.90 7.66 -6.74
C GLU A 60 -15.23 8.95 -5.97
N ILE A 61 -16.23 8.88 -5.10
CA ILE A 61 -16.54 9.91 -4.11
C ILE A 61 -15.99 9.44 -2.77
N LYS A 62 -15.05 10.21 -2.21
CA LYS A 62 -14.51 9.95 -0.88
C LYS A 62 -15.45 10.56 0.16
N VAL A 63 -16.30 9.72 0.76
CA VAL A 63 -17.43 10.17 1.56
C VAL A 63 -16.95 10.75 2.89
N THR A 64 -17.30 12.00 3.19
CA THR A 64 -16.98 12.67 4.46
C THR A 64 -18.17 12.71 5.41
N ARG A 65 -19.39 12.53 4.90
CA ARG A 65 -20.61 12.46 5.71
C ARG A 65 -21.64 11.55 5.03
N ILE A 66 -22.33 10.73 5.80
CA ILE A 66 -23.43 9.87 5.31
C ILE A 66 -24.59 9.85 6.30
N SER A 67 -25.82 9.80 5.78
CA SER A 67 -27.03 9.65 6.58
C SER A 67 -28.06 8.79 5.85
N ALA A 68 -29.00 8.23 6.62
CA ALA A 68 -30.19 7.57 6.10
C ALA A 68 -31.38 7.90 7.02
N ALA A 69 -32.61 7.73 6.51
CA ALA A 69 -33.80 7.94 7.30
C ALA A 69 -33.81 7.03 8.55
N GLY A 70 -34.08 7.62 9.71
CA GLY A 70 -34.09 6.91 10.99
C GLY A 70 -32.71 6.54 11.55
N ARG A 71 -31.63 7.11 11.00
CA ARG A 71 -30.26 6.95 11.52
C ARG A 71 -29.62 8.32 11.72
N ASP A 72 -28.82 8.44 12.76
CA ASP A 72 -28.01 9.64 12.97
C ASP A 72 -26.98 9.78 11.83
N PRO A 73 -26.73 10.99 11.34
CA PRO A 73 -25.66 11.25 10.37
C PRO A 73 -24.29 10.89 10.96
N VAL A 74 -23.46 10.26 10.15
CA VAL A 74 -22.09 9.87 10.52
C VAL A 74 -21.10 10.72 9.74
N GLU A 75 -20.22 11.41 10.47
CA GLU A 75 -19.04 12.07 9.90
C GLU A 75 -17.88 11.08 9.78
N ILE A 76 -17.16 11.16 8.67
CA ILE A 76 -16.14 10.19 8.30
C ILE A 76 -14.82 10.93 8.10
N HIS A 77 -13.91 10.69 9.05
CA HIS A 77 -12.56 11.22 8.98
C HIS A 77 -11.63 10.21 8.31
N HIS A 78 -11.36 10.44 7.02
CA HIS A 78 -10.31 9.71 6.32
C HIS A 78 -8.95 10.23 6.75
N LYS A 79 -8.16 9.37 7.39
CA LYS A 79 -6.72 9.66 7.49
C LYS A 79 -6.19 9.71 6.06
N LYS A 80 -5.61 10.83 5.65
CA LYS A 80 -4.81 10.86 4.43
C LYS A 80 -3.85 9.68 4.51
N PRO A 81 -3.69 8.88 3.44
CA PRO A 81 -2.61 7.92 3.40
C PRO A 81 -1.36 8.72 3.73
N HIS A 82 -0.78 8.47 4.90
CA HIS A 82 0.63 8.71 5.05
C HIS A 82 1.24 7.73 4.08
N HIS A 83 1.50 8.18 2.85
CA HIS A 83 2.70 7.75 2.19
C HIS A 83 3.78 8.17 3.18
N ALA A 84 4.11 7.27 4.12
CA ALA A 84 5.40 7.33 4.76
C ALA A 84 6.36 7.55 3.58
N PRO A 85 7.16 8.63 3.58
CA PRO A 85 8.16 8.80 2.54
C PRO A 85 8.89 7.47 2.54
N GLY A 86 8.68 6.66 1.49
CA GLY A 86 9.23 5.32 1.44
C GLY A 86 10.69 5.53 1.74
N SER A 87 11.17 4.90 2.83
CA SER A 87 12.49 5.16 3.42
C SER A 87 13.43 5.56 2.29
N LYS A 88 13.88 6.81 2.24
CA LYS A 88 14.74 7.30 1.15
C LYS A 88 15.97 6.40 1.19
N ARG A 89 15.94 5.32 0.42
CA ARG A 89 17.10 4.44 0.24
C ARG A 89 18.10 5.34 -0.45
N ALA A 90 19.31 5.37 0.08
CA ALA A 90 20.33 6.23 -0.49
C ALA A 90 20.47 5.87 -1.98
N ASP A 91 20.21 6.85 -2.85
CA ASP A 91 20.42 6.73 -4.29
C ASP A 91 21.93 6.79 -4.53
N GLY A 92 22.58 5.64 -4.38
CA GLY A 92 23.96 5.42 -4.78
C GLY A 92 24.05 4.86 -6.20
N PRO A 93 25.24 4.86 -6.83
CA PRO A 93 25.47 4.07 -8.02
C PRO A 93 25.08 2.61 -7.74
N ALA A 94 24.43 1.95 -8.69
CA ALA A 94 24.08 0.54 -8.59
C ALA A 94 25.31 -0.34 -8.81
N ASP A 95 26.31 -0.19 -7.95
CA ASP A 95 27.59 -0.91 -7.97
C ASP A 95 27.51 -2.16 -7.07
N PRO A 96 27.62 -3.38 -7.63
CA PRO A 96 27.62 -4.61 -6.84
C PRO A 96 28.81 -4.69 -5.87
N ALA A 97 29.94 -4.03 -6.15
CA ALA A 97 31.09 -4.04 -5.24
C ALA A 97 30.75 -3.37 -3.90
N HIS A 98 29.95 -2.31 -3.92
CA HIS A 98 29.51 -1.63 -2.71
C HIS A 98 28.60 -2.54 -1.85
N ALA A 99 27.67 -3.27 -2.47
CA ALA A 99 26.82 -4.22 -1.77
C ALA A 99 27.62 -5.40 -1.17
N LEU A 100 28.62 -5.90 -1.89
CA LEU A 100 29.52 -6.95 -1.40
C LEU A 100 30.36 -6.47 -0.22
N ALA A 101 30.91 -5.26 -0.29
CA ALA A 101 31.68 -4.64 0.78
C ALA A 101 30.82 -4.44 2.05
N ALA A 102 29.56 -4.01 1.89
CA ALA A 102 28.62 -3.88 2.99
C ALA A 102 28.32 -5.25 3.67
N ALA A 103 28.07 -6.29 2.89
CA ALA A 103 27.87 -7.65 3.41
C ALA A 103 29.09 -8.14 4.20
N ALA A 104 30.29 -7.98 3.62
CA ALA A 104 31.55 -8.37 4.28
C ALA A 104 31.80 -7.59 5.57
N SER A 105 31.55 -6.27 5.56
CA SER A 105 31.71 -5.39 6.73
C SER A 105 30.74 -5.76 7.85
N ALA A 106 29.56 -6.27 7.50
CA ALA A 106 28.58 -6.82 8.44
C ALA A 106 28.86 -8.29 8.82
N GLY A 107 30.03 -8.84 8.48
CA GLY A 107 30.46 -10.19 8.87
C GLY A 107 29.79 -11.33 8.10
N TRP A 108 29.23 -11.05 6.92
CA TRP A 108 28.64 -12.05 6.04
C TRP A 108 29.65 -12.56 5.02
N MET A 109 29.69 -13.88 4.83
CA MET A 109 30.42 -14.52 3.73
C MET A 109 29.48 -14.67 2.54
N VAL A 110 29.78 -14.00 1.44
CA VAL A 110 28.96 -14.05 0.22
C VAL A 110 29.17 -15.38 -0.48
N VAL A 111 28.06 -16.06 -0.82
CA VAL A 111 28.04 -17.40 -1.40
C VAL A 111 27.89 -17.36 -2.92
N ASN A 112 27.18 -16.36 -3.46
CA ASN A 112 26.92 -16.20 -4.89
C ASN A 112 26.99 -14.75 -5.34
N ALA A 113 27.07 -14.53 -6.65
CA ALA A 113 27.04 -13.20 -7.25
C ALA A 113 25.77 -12.41 -6.85
N PRO A 114 25.88 -11.10 -6.57
CA PRO A 114 24.72 -10.25 -6.30
C PRO A 114 23.74 -10.22 -7.48
N ARG A 115 22.44 -10.33 -7.19
CA ARG A 115 21.38 -10.16 -8.20
C ARG A 115 20.85 -8.73 -8.12
N ARG A 116 20.95 -7.99 -9.22
CA ARG A 116 20.46 -6.60 -9.29
C ARG A 116 18.94 -6.56 -9.36
N LYS A 117 18.33 -5.75 -8.49
CA LYS A 117 16.94 -5.33 -8.57
C LYS A 117 16.86 -3.82 -8.84
N PRO A 118 15.70 -3.27 -9.23
CA PRO A 118 15.60 -1.85 -9.54
C PRO A 118 16.01 -0.90 -8.41
N LYS A 119 15.96 -1.34 -7.14
CA LYS A 119 16.17 -0.49 -5.96
C LYS A 119 17.12 -1.06 -4.89
N HIS A 120 17.79 -2.19 -5.17
CA HIS A 120 18.69 -2.89 -4.24
C HIS A 120 19.39 -4.04 -4.95
N PHE A 121 20.35 -4.65 -4.26
CA PHE A 121 20.89 -5.97 -4.58
C PHE A 121 20.32 -7.02 -3.64
N GLU A 122 20.05 -8.20 -4.19
CA GLU A 122 19.87 -9.41 -3.40
C GLU A 122 21.20 -10.17 -3.37
N VAL A 123 21.70 -10.48 -2.18
CA VAL A 123 22.97 -11.17 -1.98
C VAL A 123 22.73 -12.44 -1.17
N LEU A 124 23.14 -13.59 -1.70
CA LEU A 124 23.16 -14.82 -0.93
C LEU A 124 24.41 -14.83 -0.06
N ALA A 125 24.23 -14.90 1.25
CA ALA A 125 25.35 -14.91 2.18
C ALA A 125 25.10 -15.80 3.39
N ARG A 126 26.19 -16.16 4.08
CA ARG A 126 26.18 -17.01 5.26
C ARG A 126 27.01 -16.38 6.37
N ARG A 127 26.53 -16.48 7.62
CA ARG A 127 27.33 -16.26 8.83
C ARG A 127 27.75 -17.61 9.40
N ARG A 128 28.88 -17.66 10.12
CA ARG A 128 29.38 -18.90 10.75
C ARG A 128 28.24 -19.56 11.54
N GLU A 129 28.01 -20.85 11.28
CA GLU A 129 26.96 -21.69 11.89
C GLU A 129 25.50 -21.26 11.62
N ARG A 130 25.25 -20.34 10.68
CA ARG A 130 23.90 -20.00 10.22
C ARG A 130 23.58 -20.60 8.85
N ALA A 131 22.29 -20.80 8.61
CA ALA A 131 21.77 -21.16 7.29
C ALA A 131 22.01 -20.03 6.28
N ASP A 132 21.98 -20.38 5.00
CA ASP A 132 22.08 -19.40 3.92
C ASP A 132 20.93 -18.39 4.02
N THR A 133 21.30 -17.13 3.90
CA THR A 133 20.42 -15.98 4.08
C THR A 133 20.49 -15.11 2.85
N GLU A 134 19.33 -14.68 2.36
CA GLU A 134 19.23 -13.66 1.34
C GLU A 134 19.20 -12.29 2.02
N LEU A 135 20.24 -11.49 1.75
CA LEU A 135 20.38 -10.11 2.18
C LEU A 135 19.82 -9.19 1.12
N HIS A 136 19.05 -8.18 1.52
CA HIS A 136 18.65 -7.09 0.65
C HIS A 136 19.43 -5.84 1.04
N ILE A 137 20.28 -5.39 0.13
CA ILE A 137 21.23 -4.30 0.36
C ILE A 137 20.88 -3.17 -0.61
N ASP A 138 20.56 -1.98 -0.09
CA ASP A 138 20.34 -0.83 -0.96
C ASP A 138 21.64 -0.34 -1.63
N PHE A 139 21.53 0.60 -2.56
CA PHE A 139 22.71 1.09 -3.31
C PHE A 139 23.66 1.94 -2.45
N GLY A 140 23.23 2.33 -1.24
CA GLY A 140 24.08 2.97 -0.24
C GLY A 140 24.80 1.98 0.69
N GLY A 141 24.65 0.67 0.48
CA GLY A 141 25.28 -0.35 1.31
C GLY A 141 24.53 -0.68 2.61
N THR A 142 23.28 -0.25 2.76
CA THR A 142 22.48 -0.58 3.95
C THR A 142 21.77 -1.92 3.76
N ILE A 143 22.07 -2.90 4.64
CA ILE A 143 21.31 -4.15 4.74
C ILE A 143 20.00 -3.86 5.47
N TYR A 144 18.90 -3.76 4.74
CA TYR A 144 17.59 -3.38 5.31
C TYR A 144 16.65 -4.59 5.52
N ARG A 145 17.01 -5.76 5.00
CA ARG A 145 16.23 -6.99 5.17
C ARG A 145 17.13 -8.22 5.05
N GLU A 146 16.89 -9.16 5.95
CA GLU A 146 17.46 -10.51 5.94
C GLU A 146 16.31 -11.51 5.90
N LYS A 147 16.39 -12.54 5.07
CA LYS A 147 15.42 -13.64 5.08
C LYS A 147 16.09 -14.97 4.74
N PRO A 148 15.51 -16.11 5.14
CA PRO A 148 16.00 -17.42 4.73
C PRO A 148 16.15 -17.51 3.21
N ALA A 149 17.25 -18.11 2.75
CA ALA A 149 17.46 -18.31 1.32
C ALA A 149 16.44 -19.31 0.75
N ASP A 150 15.81 -18.93 -0.36
CA ASP A 150 14.99 -19.84 -1.14
C ASP A 150 15.90 -20.72 -2.03
N ARG A 151 15.97 -22.01 -1.71
CA ARG A 151 16.83 -22.96 -2.42
C ARG A 151 16.51 -23.05 -3.90
N ALA A 152 15.24 -22.98 -4.32
CA ALA A 152 14.87 -23.04 -5.73
C ALA A 152 15.33 -21.79 -6.48
N LYS A 153 15.17 -20.62 -5.84
CA LYS A 153 15.61 -19.33 -6.40
C LYS A 153 17.12 -19.26 -6.62
N TRP A 154 17.90 -19.82 -5.70
CA TRP A 154 19.37 -19.73 -5.69
C TRP A 154 20.07 -20.93 -6.33
N ALA A 155 19.33 -21.98 -6.71
CA ALA A 155 19.84 -23.09 -7.52
C ALA A 155 19.75 -22.82 -9.04
N ALA A 156 18.95 -21.84 -9.47
CA ALA A 156 18.87 -21.43 -10.87
C ALA A 156 20.08 -20.58 -11.27
N PRO A 157 20.61 -20.72 -12.51
CA PRO A 157 21.64 -19.81 -13.01
C PRO A 157 21.11 -18.36 -13.01
N ALA A 158 21.99 -17.42 -12.67
CA ALA A 158 21.67 -16.01 -12.44
C ALA A 158 21.29 -15.26 -13.73
#